data_AF-A0A2S3X5Q0-F1
#
_entry.id   AF-A0A2S3X5Q0-F1
#
_cell.length_a   1.000
_cell.length_b   1.000
_cell.length_c   1.000
_cell.angle_alpha   90.00
_cell.angle_beta   90.00
_cell.angle_gamma   90.00
#
_symmetry.space_group_name_H-M   'P 1'
#
loop_
_entity.id
_entity.type
_entity.pdbx_description
1 polymer ?
#
loop_
_entity_poly.entity_id
_entity_poly.type
_entity_poly.pdbx_seq_one_letter_code
_entity_poly.pdbx_strand_id
1 'polypeptide(L)'
;MSKRSMQPSSANLTGIALVLAGALAPTLAVAEPTGQGVMQGFPPAPELRVNQANAFQPPFLRWSMRHAREVSPTRSIGRAATPLSLTEGRAVALDQLAFSAGEQPLTLAGYLQQTSTDGLIVMHRGKVVYERYLDGFQPGQPHIWASMTKSVTGLIAAQLIAEGALDPQRTLAHYVPELRGTPFGEATVQANLDMQVAVQYPAQMPPDLGLFAATGLIPRGEGMPGDIYSFLRQVQQAPNPVGQAPFFYQNGSPEALAWALRRITGLNWAQLVEQRLWSRFAEEDAYVQVDPLGTEMASGGISCNLRDTARFAELVRRELARDAKGDSFNQAVHSTFQPADPAVFAQGGLGPGRPGYGYRNYWYQKNDGDGSFEASGRFGQKIYINPRRELVIVKLSVTADQALRATRANGEVNAPARVVDSPSTFSSMVDAVLAALPG
;
A
#
# COMPACT_ATOMS: atom_id res chain seq x y z
N MET A 1 68.31 25.27 41.98
CA MET A 1 68.99 26.46 41.41
C MET A 1 69.77 25.95 40.20
N SER A 2 69.57 26.33 38.95
CA SER A 2 69.27 27.63 38.39
C SER A 2 68.60 27.45 37.01
N LYS A 3 67.62 28.30 36.71
CA LYS A 3 67.07 28.50 35.36
C LYS A 3 68.11 29.28 34.53
N ARG A 4 68.24 28.98 33.23
CA ARG A 4 68.35 30.01 32.19
C ARG A 4 68.08 29.46 30.79
N SER A 5 67.11 30.10 30.16
CA SER A 5 66.75 30.07 28.75
C SER A 5 67.84 30.69 27.87
N MET A 6 67.95 30.27 26.61
CA MET A 6 67.75 31.18 25.45
C MET A 6 67.73 30.43 24.10
N GLN A 7 67.06 31.09 23.16
CA GLN A 7 66.59 30.74 21.81
C GLN A 7 67.62 30.16 20.81
N PRO A 8 67.11 29.69 19.66
CA PRO A 8 67.61 30.18 18.37
C PRO A 8 66.46 30.59 17.42
N SER A 9 66.55 31.77 16.82
CA SER A 9 67.03 32.07 15.45
C SER A 9 65.95 31.99 14.37
N SER A 10 65.67 33.15 13.79
CA SER A 10 64.82 33.38 12.62
C SER A 10 65.54 33.05 11.30
N ALA A 11 64.83 32.40 10.38
CA ALA A 11 65.08 32.52 8.93
C ALA A 11 63.74 32.34 8.18
N ASN A 12 63.37 33.37 7.42
CA ASN A 12 62.25 33.38 6.48
C ASN A 12 62.65 32.67 5.18
N LEU A 13 61.71 31.97 4.52
CA LEU A 13 61.12 32.34 3.22
C LEU A 13 60.57 31.14 2.42
N THR A 14 59.46 31.47 1.74
CA THR A 14 58.92 30.92 0.49
C THR A 14 58.11 29.63 0.56
N GLY A 15 56.84 29.77 0.15
CA GLY A 15 55.86 28.71 0.12
C GLY A 15 56.04 27.77 -1.07
N ILE A 16 55.34 26.63 -0.96
CA ILE A 16 54.54 25.99 -2.00
C ILE A 16 53.48 25.20 -1.21
N ALA A 17 52.23 25.65 -1.29
CA ALA A 17 51.10 24.87 -0.78
C ALA A 17 50.77 23.82 -1.84
N LEU A 18 51.15 22.57 -1.59
CA LEU A 18 50.75 21.44 -2.42
C LEU A 18 49.29 21.09 -2.06
N VAL A 19 48.34 21.60 -2.83
CA VAL A 19 46.94 21.16 -2.78
C VAL A 19 46.88 19.77 -3.40
N LEU A 20 46.82 18.73 -2.55
CA LEU A 20 46.43 17.39 -2.96
C LEU A 20 44.93 17.42 -3.31
N ALA A 21 44.63 17.61 -4.59
CA ALA A 21 43.31 17.41 -5.15
C ALA A 21 42.99 15.91 -5.16
N GLY A 22 42.42 15.41 -4.07
CA GLY A 22 41.68 14.15 -4.08
C GLY A 22 40.41 14.34 -4.88
N ALA A 23 40.29 13.63 -6.00
CA ALA A 23 39.05 13.56 -6.77
C ALA A 23 37.97 12.84 -5.93
N LEU A 24 37.28 13.60 -5.10
CA LEU A 24 35.99 13.20 -4.54
C LEU A 24 35.00 13.18 -5.70
N ALA A 25 34.47 11.99 -6.01
CA ALA A 25 33.32 11.86 -6.88
C ALA A 25 32.23 12.83 -6.43
N PRO A 26 31.48 13.47 -7.36
CA PRO A 26 30.43 14.39 -6.97
C PRO A 26 29.41 13.61 -6.15
N THR A 27 29.37 13.88 -4.84
CA THR A 27 28.19 13.61 -4.03
C THR A 27 27.03 14.26 -4.77
N LEU A 28 26.12 13.43 -5.28
CA LEU A 28 24.85 13.87 -5.81
C LEU A 28 24.18 14.71 -4.72
N ALA A 29 24.30 16.03 -4.84
CA ALA A 29 23.52 16.93 -4.04
C ALA A 29 22.06 16.64 -4.38
N VAL A 30 21.36 15.99 -3.46
CA VAL A 30 19.91 15.81 -3.52
C VAL A 30 19.33 17.23 -3.44
N ALA A 31 18.96 17.79 -4.58
CA ALA A 31 18.28 19.06 -4.64
C ALA A 31 16.89 18.87 -4.03
N GLU A 32 16.65 19.44 -2.85
CA GLU A 32 15.36 19.40 -2.19
C GLU A 32 14.37 20.38 -2.85
N PRO A 33 13.18 19.87 -3.20
CA PRO A 33 11.96 20.58 -2.84
C PRO A 33 11.15 19.68 -1.92
N THR A 34 11.62 19.50 -0.69
CA THR A 34 10.79 19.06 0.44
C THR A 34 9.61 20.01 0.58
N GLY A 35 8.40 19.44 0.71
CA GLY A 35 7.15 20.19 0.73
C GLY A 35 7.19 21.38 1.70
N GLN A 36 7.18 22.60 1.16
CA GLN A 36 6.79 23.85 1.83
C GLN A 36 7.29 24.04 3.29
N GLY A 37 8.48 23.55 3.66
CA GLY A 37 9.01 23.64 5.03
C GLY A 37 8.27 22.80 6.09
N VAL A 38 7.38 21.87 5.70
CA VAL A 38 6.63 21.00 6.62
C VAL A 38 7.60 20.21 7.49
N MET A 39 7.42 20.30 8.81
CA MET A 39 8.28 19.65 9.82
C MET A 39 9.77 20.03 9.75
N GLN A 40 10.12 21.15 9.11
CA GLN A 40 11.49 21.68 9.07
C GLN A 40 11.75 22.73 10.16
N GLY A 41 13.00 22.86 10.60
CA GLY A 41 13.42 23.76 11.70
C GLY A 41 13.34 23.10 13.09
N PHE A 42 13.79 23.81 14.13
CA PHE A 42 13.78 23.29 15.50
C PHE A 42 13.37 24.34 16.55
N PRO A 43 12.21 24.15 17.22
CA PRO A 43 11.12 23.28 16.79
C PRO A 43 10.53 23.77 15.46
N PRO A 44 9.90 22.92 14.63
CA PRO A 44 9.20 23.39 13.44
C PRO A 44 8.16 24.47 13.77
N ALA A 45 7.90 25.39 12.85
CA ALA A 45 6.90 26.44 13.06
C ALA A 45 5.51 25.82 13.33
N PRO A 46 4.71 26.30 14.31
CA PRO A 46 3.45 25.68 14.69
C PRO A 46 2.50 25.36 13.52
N GLU A 47 2.41 26.24 12.52
CA GLU A 47 1.60 26.13 11.32
C GLU A 47 2.11 25.10 10.30
N LEU A 48 3.38 24.69 10.41
CA LEU A 48 4.03 23.68 9.56
C LEU A 48 4.15 22.31 10.26
N ARG A 49 3.56 22.15 11.44
CA ARG A 49 3.56 20.89 12.18
C ARG A 49 2.45 19.96 11.71
N VAL A 50 2.80 18.70 11.49
CA VAL A 50 1.84 17.64 11.17
C VAL A 50 1.16 17.17 12.46
N ASN A 51 -0.15 16.98 12.39
CA ASN A 51 -1.00 16.44 13.46
C ASN A 51 -2.21 15.70 12.85
N GLN A 52 -3.01 15.05 13.70
CA GLN A 52 -4.18 14.26 13.26
C GLN A 52 -5.17 15.06 12.39
N ALA A 53 -5.33 16.38 12.62
CA ALA A 53 -6.29 17.19 11.90
C ALA A 53 -5.85 17.53 10.47
N ASN A 54 -4.53 17.63 10.22
CA ASN A 54 -3.99 18.06 8.93
C ASN A 54 -3.22 16.98 8.16
N ALA A 55 -2.90 15.82 8.78
CA ALA A 55 -2.04 14.80 8.20
C ALA A 55 -2.48 14.29 6.83
N PHE A 56 -3.77 14.31 6.49
CA PHE A 56 -4.28 13.87 5.18
C PHE A 56 -4.57 15.01 4.20
N GLN A 57 -4.08 16.22 4.48
CA GLN A 57 -4.29 17.41 3.66
C GLN A 57 -2.96 17.91 3.08
N PRO A 58 -2.92 18.44 1.84
CA PRO A 58 -1.77 19.20 1.38
C PRO A 58 -1.52 20.45 2.26
N PRO A 59 -0.25 20.85 2.47
CA PRO A 59 0.99 20.18 2.04
C PRO A 59 1.45 19.01 2.93
N PHE A 60 0.80 18.79 4.08
CA PHE A 60 1.21 17.84 5.13
C PHE A 60 1.17 16.36 4.71
N LEU A 61 0.30 16.01 3.76
CA LEU A 61 0.09 14.64 3.28
C LEU A 61 1.39 13.93 2.86
N ARG A 62 2.30 14.63 2.19
CA ARG A 62 3.55 13.99 1.74
C ARG A 62 4.43 13.57 2.92
N TRP A 63 4.52 14.42 3.94
CA TRP A 63 5.29 14.09 5.13
C TRP A 63 4.62 12.94 5.91
N SER A 64 3.31 13.03 6.16
CA SER A 64 2.61 12.01 6.97
C SER A 64 2.66 10.60 6.35
N MET A 65 2.55 10.50 5.02
CA MET A 65 2.60 9.24 4.28
C MET A 65 3.97 8.54 4.36
N ARG A 66 5.04 9.29 4.67
CA ARG A 66 6.42 8.78 4.83
C ARG A 66 6.86 8.65 6.29
N HIS A 67 6.08 9.15 7.24
CA HIS A 67 6.41 9.21 8.67
C HIS A 67 5.24 8.75 9.55
N ALA A 68 4.46 7.77 9.08
CA ALA A 68 3.20 7.36 9.73
C ALA A 68 3.35 6.96 11.21
N ARG A 69 4.49 6.38 11.59
CA ARG A 69 4.80 6.02 12.99
C ARG A 69 5.05 7.23 13.91
N GLU A 70 5.31 8.40 13.35
CA GLU A 70 5.44 9.66 14.07
C GLU A 70 4.08 10.36 14.25
N VAL A 71 3.03 9.92 13.52
CA VAL A 71 1.67 10.48 13.59
C VAL A 71 0.72 9.59 14.38
N SER A 72 0.94 8.26 14.38
CA SER A 72 0.04 7.29 15.01
C SER A 72 0.79 6.10 15.61
N PRO A 73 0.23 5.43 16.64
CA PRO A 73 0.77 4.18 17.18
C PRO A 73 0.90 3.10 16.11
N THR A 74 1.96 2.30 16.20
CA THR A 74 2.23 1.21 15.25
C THR A 74 2.76 -0.04 15.95
N ARG A 75 2.69 -1.17 15.24
CA ARG A 75 3.34 -2.44 15.60
C ARG A 75 4.30 -2.85 14.49
N SER A 76 5.49 -3.30 14.86
CA SER A 76 6.49 -3.81 13.91
C SER A 76 6.08 -5.14 13.29
N ILE A 77 6.59 -5.40 12.08
CA ILE A 77 6.52 -6.68 11.37
C ILE A 77 7.96 -7.01 10.98
N GLY A 78 8.53 -8.04 11.61
CA GLY A 78 9.93 -8.40 11.43
C GLY A 78 10.27 -8.87 10.01
N ARG A 79 11.45 -8.46 9.53
CA ARG A 79 12.00 -8.85 8.22
C ARG A 79 12.39 -10.32 8.11
N ALA A 80 12.76 -10.73 6.91
CA ALA A 80 13.33 -12.05 6.65
C ALA A 80 14.77 -12.17 7.19
N ALA A 81 15.13 -13.33 7.73
CA ALA A 81 16.53 -13.65 8.02
C ALA A 81 17.38 -13.76 6.74
N THR A 82 16.76 -14.16 5.64
CA THR A 82 17.37 -14.18 4.29
C THR A 82 16.38 -13.55 3.31
N PRO A 83 16.51 -12.25 3.03
CA PRO A 83 15.62 -11.53 2.14
C PRO A 83 15.63 -12.06 0.72
N LEU A 84 14.51 -11.88 0.01
CA LEU A 84 14.43 -12.11 -1.41
C LEU A 84 15.33 -11.09 -2.14
N SER A 85 16.39 -11.55 -2.78
CA SER A 85 17.29 -10.66 -3.53
C SER A 85 16.55 -9.99 -4.70
N LEU A 86 16.64 -8.66 -4.79
CA LEU A 86 16.29 -7.90 -5.99
C LEU A 86 17.57 -7.63 -6.79
N THR A 87 17.74 -8.34 -7.91
CA THR A 87 18.90 -8.15 -8.77
C THR A 87 18.66 -7.06 -9.80
N GLU A 88 19.66 -6.22 -10.04
CA GLU A 88 19.62 -5.21 -11.10
C GLU A 88 19.69 -5.87 -12.48
N GLY A 89 18.85 -5.39 -13.40
CA GLY A 89 18.82 -5.77 -14.81
C GLY A 89 19.46 -4.72 -15.70
N ARG A 90 19.29 -4.89 -17.02
CA ARG A 90 19.64 -3.83 -17.96
C ARG A 90 18.63 -2.69 -17.79
N ALA A 91 19.12 -1.52 -17.40
CA ALA A 91 18.29 -0.33 -17.27
C ALA A 91 17.59 0.01 -18.59
N VAL A 92 16.30 0.31 -18.50
CA VAL A 92 15.46 0.76 -19.63
C VAL A 92 15.11 2.23 -19.40
N ALA A 93 15.38 3.08 -20.40
CA ALA A 93 15.09 4.50 -20.30
C ALA A 93 13.58 4.76 -20.52
N LEU A 94 12.81 4.83 -19.43
CA LEU A 94 11.35 4.99 -19.51
C LEU A 94 10.87 6.42 -19.27
N ASP A 95 11.72 7.37 -18.84
CA ASP A 95 11.25 8.73 -18.46
C ASP A 95 10.48 9.45 -19.59
N GLN A 96 10.93 9.29 -20.84
CA GLN A 96 10.32 9.90 -22.03
C GLN A 96 9.31 8.98 -22.74
N LEU A 97 8.97 7.83 -22.14
CA LEU A 97 7.98 6.92 -22.68
C LEU A 97 6.63 7.63 -22.78
N ALA A 98 6.11 7.74 -23.99
CA ALA A 98 4.83 8.40 -24.27
C ALA A 98 3.66 7.43 -24.16
N PHE A 99 2.55 7.91 -23.59
CA PHE A 99 1.26 7.23 -23.53
C PHE A 99 0.14 8.28 -23.35
N SER A 100 -1.10 7.86 -23.17
CA SER A 100 -2.25 8.78 -23.08
C SER A 100 -2.96 8.70 -21.73
N ALA A 101 -3.29 9.87 -21.18
CA ALA A 101 -4.25 10.03 -20.09
C ALA A 101 -5.58 10.51 -20.68
N GLY A 102 -6.45 9.57 -21.05
CA GLY A 102 -7.60 9.87 -21.91
C GLY A 102 -7.12 10.30 -23.29
N GLU A 103 -7.50 11.50 -23.73
CA GLU A 103 -7.06 12.07 -25.02
C GLU A 103 -5.75 12.87 -24.92
N GLN A 104 -5.24 13.11 -23.71
CA GLN A 104 -4.07 13.94 -23.49
C GLN A 104 -2.78 13.12 -23.54
N PRO A 105 -1.81 13.45 -24.40
CA PRO A 105 -0.51 12.79 -24.42
C PRO A 105 0.29 13.13 -23.15
N LEU A 106 1.04 12.16 -22.66
CA LEU A 106 1.82 12.26 -21.43
C LEU A 106 3.12 11.46 -21.57
N THR A 107 4.19 11.90 -20.91
CA THR A 107 5.39 11.07 -20.70
C THR A 107 5.33 10.40 -19.33
N LEU A 108 6.07 9.31 -19.12
CA LEU A 108 6.18 8.70 -17.80
C LEU A 108 6.64 9.70 -16.75
N ALA A 109 7.68 10.49 -17.03
CA ALA A 109 8.14 11.52 -16.09
C ALA A 109 7.04 12.54 -15.74
N GLY A 110 6.30 13.02 -16.75
CA GLY A 110 5.18 13.94 -16.54
C GLY A 110 4.05 13.31 -15.73
N TYR A 111 3.74 12.03 -15.95
CA TYR A 111 2.79 11.27 -15.16
C TYR A 111 3.17 11.15 -13.70
N LEU A 112 4.44 10.82 -13.42
CA LEU A 112 4.91 10.66 -12.05
C LEU A 112 4.81 11.98 -11.28
N GLN A 113 5.13 13.10 -11.93
CA GLN A 113 4.99 14.43 -11.35
C GLN A 113 3.50 14.80 -11.12
N GLN A 114 2.64 14.66 -12.13
CA GLN A 114 1.22 15.05 -12.04
C GLN A 114 0.42 14.21 -11.05
N THR A 115 0.86 12.99 -10.79
CA THR A 115 0.26 12.07 -9.80
C THR A 115 1.02 12.02 -8.49
N SER A 116 1.85 13.05 -8.19
CA SER A 116 2.58 13.20 -6.93
C SER A 116 3.24 11.90 -6.47
N THR A 117 3.96 11.27 -7.39
CA THR A 117 4.63 9.99 -7.14
C THR A 117 5.86 10.22 -6.28
N ASP A 118 6.04 9.39 -5.26
CA ASP A 118 7.23 9.35 -4.42
C ASP A 118 8.24 8.33 -4.95
N GLY A 119 7.74 7.17 -5.38
CA GLY A 119 8.58 6.10 -5.92
C GLY A 119 7.87 5.28 -6.99
N LEU A 120 8.65 4.86 -7.99
CA LEU A 120 8.22 3.90 -9.01
C LEU A 120 9.35 2.89 -9.24
N ILE A 121 9.03 1.60 -9.21
CA ILE A 121 9.96 0.52 -9.57
C ILE A 121 9.28 -0.43 -10.55
N VAL A 122 10.01 -0.79 -11.60
CA VAL A 122 9.60 -1.75 -12.63
C VAL A 122 10.60 -2.89 -12.62
N MET A 123 10.07 -4.10 -12.47
CA MET A 123 10.84 -5.33 -12.62
C MET A 123 10.34 -6.11 -13.83
N HIS A 124 11.27 -6.67 -14.58
CA HIS A 124 10.97 -7.54 -15.70
C HIS A 124 11.85 -8.79 -15.60
N ARG A 125 11.24 -9.97 -15.66
CA ARG A 125 11.92 -11.28 -15.51
C ARG A 125 12.74 -11.38 -14.23
N GLY A 126 12.15 -10.93 -13.12
CA GLY A 126 12.77 -10.94 -11.79
C GLY A 126 13.92 -9.95 -11.58
N LYS A 127 14.17 -9.03 -12.53
CA LYS A 127 15.23 -8.01 -12.42
C LYS A 127 14.66 -6.61 -12.40
N VAL A 128 15.25 -5.74 -11.59
CA VAL A 128 14.93 -4.30 -11.59
C VAL A 128 15.45 -3.68 -12.88
N VAL A 129 14.56 -3.12 -13.70
CA VAL A 129 14.92 -2.52 -15.00
C VAL A 129 14.70 -1.01 -15.04
N TYR A 130 13.92 -0.48 -14.10
CA TYR A 130 13.72 0.95 -13.93
C TYR A 130 13.29 1.25 -12.50
N GLU A 131 13.86 2.29 -11.90
CA GLU A 131 13.58 2.71 -10.54
C GLU A 131 13.74 4.23 -10.42
N ARG A 132 12.78 4.89 -9.76
CA ARG A 132 12.80 6.33 -9.48
C ARG A 132 12.35 6.60 -8.07
N TYR A 133 13.02 7.57 -7.45
CA TYR A 133 12.68 8.18 -6.19
C TYR A 133 12.55 9.68 -6.43
N LEU A 134 11.44 10.28 -6.04
CA LEU A 134 11.10 11.66 -6.33
C LEU A 134 10.88 12.46 -5.04
N ASP A 135 11.03 13.79 -5.15
CA ASP A 135 10.71 14.73 -4.08
C ASP A 135 11.29 14.33 -2.71
N GLY A 136 12.56 13.91 -2.72
CA GLY A 136 13.32 13.54 -1.52
C GLY A 136 12.99 12.18 -0.89
N PHE A 137 12.12 11.35 -1.49
CA PHE A 137 11.86 9.99 -0.99
C PHE A 137 13.14 9.14 -1.05
N GLN A 138 13.49 8.42 0.01
CA GLN A 138 14.75 7.66 0.10
C GLN A 138 14.54 6.14 -0.04
N PRO A 139 15.54 5.38 -0.53
CA PRO A 139 15.40 3.94 -0.74
C PRO A 139 14.95 3.11 0.45
N GLY A 140 15.43 3.43 1.66
CA GLY A 140 15.04 2.75 2.90
C GLY A 140 13.84 3.38 3.63
N GLN A 141 13.26 4.47 3.10
CA GLN A 141 12.20 5.19 3.80
C GLN A 141 10.87 4.44 3.68
N PRO A 142 10.18 4.16 4.79
CA PRO A 142 8.84 3.58 4.76
C PRO A 142 7.81 4.53 4.14
N HIS A 143 6.83 3.96 3.45
CA HIS A 143 5.70 4.69 2.89
C HIS A 143 4.41 3.89 3.15
N ILE A 144 3.33 4.58 3.48
CA ILE A 144 2.02 3.95 3.73
C ILE A 144 1.52 3.25 2.45
N TRP A 145 1.08 2.00 2.59
CA TRP A 145 0.51 1.19 1.51
C TRP A 145 -0.97 1.48 1.25
N ALA A 146 -1.67 2.08 2.22
CA ALA A 146 -3.12 2.16 2.24
C ALA A 146 -3.71 0.78 1.89
N SER A 147 -4.75 0.74 1.07
CA SER A 147 -5.48 -0.50 0.80
C SER A 147 -4.72 -1.62 0.08
N MET A 148 -3.46 -1.43 -0.36
CA MET A 148 -2.64 -2.59 -0.77
C MET A 148 -2.44 -3.57 0.41
N THR A 149 -2.57 -3.09 1.65
CA THR A 149 -2.58 -3.91 2.87
C THR A 149 -3.65 -5.01 2.84
N LYS A 150 -4.83 -4.78 2.23
CA LYS A 150 -5.90 -5.79 2.16
C LYS A 150 -5.43 -7.07 1.47
N SER A 151 -4.60 -6.92 0.43
CA SER A 151 -4.06 -8.02 -0.35
C SER A 151 -3.15 -8.94 0.48
N VAL A 152 -2.49 -8.41 1.53
CA VAL A 152 -1.78 -9.22 2.54
C VAL A 152 -2.77 -10.00 3.40
N THR A 153 -3.80 -9.35 3.93
CA THR A 153 -4.87 -10.01 4.71
C THR A 153 -5.54 -11.14 3.92
N GLY A 154 -5.79 -10.93 2.62
CA GLY A 154 -6.37 -11.92 1.72
C GLY A 154 -5.49 -13.16 1.58
N LEU A 155 -4.17 -12.98 1.40
CA LEU A 155 -3.21 -14.09 1.31
C LEU A 155 -3.05 -14.86 2.63
N ILE A 156 -3.12 -14.20 3.79
CA ILE A 156 -3.11 -14.90 5.09
C ILE A 156 -4.40 -15.72 5.27
N ALA A 157 -5.56 -15.15 4.94
CA ALA A 157 -6.83 -15.86 5.01
C ALA A 157 -6.85 -17.08 4.06
N ALA A 158 -6.35 -16.91 2.84
CA ALA A 158 -6.25 -18.00 1.87
C ALA A 158 -5.28 -19.11 2.31
N GLN A 159 -4.20 -18.79 3.05
CA GLN A 159 -3.34 -19.81 3.68
C GLN A 159 -4.12 -20.63 4.72
N LEU A 160 -4.88 -19.97 5.59
CA LEU A 160 -5.68 -20.65 6.61
C LEU A 160 -6.84 -21.45 5.99
N ILE A 161 -7.35 -21.05 4.83
CA ILE A 161 -8.29 -21.86 4.03
C ILE A 161 -7.62 -23.11 3.49
N ALA A 162 -6.44 -22.98 2.89
CA ALA A 162 -5.67 -24.13 2.39
C ALA A 162 -5.29 -25.12 3.50
N GLU A 163 -5.06 -24.62 4.72
CA GLU A 163 -4.79 -25.41 5.93
C GLU A 163 -6.06 -26.05 6.54
N GLY A 164 -7.26 -25.70 6.05
CA GLY A 164 -8.54 -26.15 6.60
C GLY A 164 -8.92 -25.50 7.94
N ALA A 165 -8.15 -24.49 8.40
CA ALA A 165 -8.41 -23.76 9.65
C ALA A 165 -9.49 -22.68 9.48
N LEU A 166 -9.74 -22.23 8.24
CA LEU A 166 -10.77 -21.27 7.88
C LEU A 166 -11.63 -21.83 6.75
N ASP A 167 -12.92 -22.05 7.00
CA ASP A 167 -13.88 -22.50 5.99
C ASP A 167 -14.49 -21.30 5.23
N PRO A 168 -14.30 -21.17 3.90
CA PRO A 168 -14.80 -20.06 3.10
C PRO A 168 -16.34 -19.97 3.05
N GLN A 169 -17.06 -21.08 3.32
CA GLN A 169 -18.51 -21.15 3.27
C GLN A 169 -19.18 -20.85 4.61
N ARG A 170 -18.43 -20.83 5.73
CA ARG A 170 -18.97 -20.45 7.02
C ARG A 170 -19.10 -18.94 7.15
N THR A 171 -20.06 -18.51 7.95
CA THR A 171 -20.23 -17.10 8.33
C THR A 171 -19.06 -16.64 9.20
N LEU A 172 -18.67 -15.37 9.16
CA LEU A 172 -17.63 -14.86 10.05
C LEU A 172 -18.02 -14.95 11.52
N ALA A 173 -19.31 -14.83 11.84
CA ALA A 173 -19.84 -14.99 13.20
C ALA A 173 -19.61 -16.38 13.80
N HIS A 174 -19.32 -17.39 12.96
CA HIS A 174 -18.86 -18.69 13.42
C HIS A 174 -17.53 -18.61 14.20
N TYR A 175 -16.60 -17.77 13.73
CA TYR A 175 -15.27 -17.59 14.32
C TYR A 175 -15.23 -16.40 15.30
N VAL A 176 -16.09 -15.41 15.07
CA VAL A 176 -16.19 -14.19 15.89
C VAL A 176 -17.65 -14.00 16.33
N PRO A 177 -18.11 -14.69 17.39
CA PRO A 177 -19.48 -14.59 17.89
C PRO A 177 -19.96 -13.16 18.17
N GLU A 178 -19.04 -12.25 18.48
CA GLU A 178 -19.28 -10.82 18.74
C GLU A 178 -19.77 -10.04 17.50
N LEU A 179 -19.61 -10.61 16.29
CA LEU A 179 -20.11 -10.04 15.05
C LEU A 179 -21.51 -10.56 14.68
N ARG A 180 -22.13 -11.43 15.48
CA ARG A 180 -23.49 -11.91 15.23
C ARG A 180 -24.47 -10.73 15.16
N GLY A 181 -25.34 -10.74 14.17
CA GLY A 181 -26.29 -9.65 13.88
C GLY A 181 -25.69 -8.48 13.11
N THR A 182 -24.39 -8.49 12.80
CA THR A 182 -23.75 -7.52 11.90
C THR A 182 -23.68 -8.08 10.48
N PRO A 183 -23.73 -7.23 9.42
CA PRO A 183 -23.60 -7.69 8.03
C PRO A 183 -22.32 -8.47 7.77
N PHE A 184 -21.20 -8.07 8.38
CA PHE A 184 -19.93 -8.78 8.22
C PHE A 184 -19.96 -10.16 8.86
N GLY A 185 -20.54 -10.27 10.07
CA GLY A 185 -20.65 -11.53 10.79
C GLY A 185 -21.58 -12.52 10.13
N GLU A 186 -22.72 -12.07 9.59
CA GLU A 186 -23.70 -12.93 8.91
C GLU A 186 -23.26 -13.35 7.50
N ALA A 187 -22.40 -12.57 6.85
CA ALA A 187 -21.82 -12.95 5.56
C ALA A 187 -20.78 -14.07 5.71
N THR A 188 -20.64 -14.88 4.67
CA THR A 188 -19.61 -15.92 4.61
C THR A 188 -18.21 -15.30 4.58
N VAL A 189 -17.21 -16.10 4.96
CA VAL A 189 -15.79 -15.73 4.82
C VAL A 189 -15.48 -15.33 3.37
N GLN A 190 -15.94 -16.10 2.39
CA GLN A 190 -15.70 -15.79 0.97
C GLN A 190 -16.41 -14.51 0.53
N ALA A 191 -17.64 -14.26 1.00
CA ALA A 191 -18.35 -13.02 0.69
C ALA A 191 -17.60 -11.79 1.24
N ASN A 192 -16.98 -11.91 2.42
CA ASN A 192 -16.12 -10.85 2.97
C ASN A 192 -14.81 -10.67 2.18
N LEU A 193 -14.18 -11.77 1.74
CA LEU A 193 -12.97 -11.74 0.90
C LEU A 193 -13.21 -11.09 -0.47
N ASP A 194 -14.39 -11.31 -1.03
CA ASP A 194 -14.76 -10.80 -2.36
C ASP A 194 -15.50 -9.46 -2.31
N MET A 195 -15.60 -8.84 -1.13
CA MET A 195 -16.31 -7.57 -0.92
C MET A 195 -17.79 -7.60 -1.33
N GLN A 196 -18.43 -8.77 -1.21
CA GLN A 196 -19.84 -9.00 -1.51
C GLN A 196 -20.65 -9.06 -0.21
N VAL A 197 -20.59 -7.97 0.56
CA VAL A 197 -21.35 -7.82 1.81
C VAL A 197 -22.29 -6.63 1.66
N ALA A 198 -23.60 -6.88 1.78
CA ALA A 198 -24.62 -5.85 1.74
C ALA A 198 -24.63 -5.05 3.04
N VAL A 199 -23.68 -4.13 3.18
CA VAL A 199 -23.49 -3.28 4.35
C VAL A 199 -23.89 -1.82 4.08
N GLN A 200 -24.47 -1.18 5.08
CA GLN A 200 -24.75 0.25 5.14
C GLN A 200 -24.01 0.85 6.33
N TYR A 201 -23.24 1.89 6.05
CA TYR A 201 -22.56 2.72 7.05
C TYR A 201 -23.45 3.94 7.42
N PRO A 202 -23.42 4.44 8.67
CA PRO A 202 -23.97 5.74 9.01
C PRO A 202 -23.39 6.86 8.14
N ALA A 203 -24.19 7.88 7.83
CA ALA A 203 -23.80 8.96 6.90
C ALA A 203 -22.55 9.72 7.36
N GLN A 204 -22.40 9.93 8.66
CA GLN A 204 -21.26 10.59 9.31
C GLN A 204 -20.01 9.69 9.42
N MET A 205 -20.15 8.39 9.16
CA MET A 205 -19.11 7.37 9.30
C MET A 205 -18.92 6.61 7.98
N PRO A 206 -18.56 7.27 6.87
CA PRO A 206 -18.22 6.53 5.65
C PRO A 206 -17.04 5.56 5.93
N PRO A 207 -16.88 4.49 5.12
CA PRO A 207 -15.99 3.38 5.46
C PRO A 207 -14.53 3.76 5.74
N ASP A 208 -14.03 4.82 5.12
CA ASP A 208 -12.69 5.36 5.32
C ASP A 208 -12.61 6.23 6.57
N LEU A 209 -13.43 7.29 6.68
CA LEU A 209 -13.38 8.20 7.83
C LEU A 209 -13.73 7.49 9.15
N GLY A 210 -14.66 6.52 9.12
CA GLY A 210 -14.98 5.70 10.28
C GLY A 210 -13.79 4.91 10.78
N LEU A 211 -13.07 4.24 9.88
CA LEU A 211 -11.86 3.49 10.25
C LEU A 211 -10.73 4.42 10.68
N PHE A 212 -10.55 5.57 10.03
CA PHE A 212 -9.55 6.55 10.42
C PHE A 212 -9.82 7.14 11.81
N ALA A 213 -11.09 7.38 12.15
CA ALA A 213 -11.47 7.80 13.51
C ALA A 213 -11.22 6.67 14.53
N ALA A 214 -11.61 5.43 14.21
CA ALA A 214 -11.39 4.26 15.05
C ALA A 214 -9.91 4.02 15.38
N THR A 215 -9.02 4.32 14.43
CA THR A 215 -7.56 4.16 14.57
C THR A 215 -6.84 5.40 15.08
N GLY A 216 -7.56 6.51 15.31
CA GLY A 216 -6.97 7.77 15.75
C GLY A 216 -6.09 8.44 14.69
N LEU A 217 -6.31 8.15 13.40
CA LEU A 217 -5.63 8.82 12.29
C LEU A 217 -6.19 10.23 12.03
N ILE A 218 -7.45 10.45 12.38
CA ILE A 218 -8.11 11.77 12.36
C ILE A 218 -8.75 12.05 13.71
N PRO A 219 -9.06 13.33 14.04
CA PRO A 219 -9.82 13.66 15.23
C PRO A 219 -11.17 12.94 15.22
N ARG A 220 -11.48 12.26 16.32
CA ARG A 220 -12.73 11.52 16.47
C ARG A 220 -13.89 12.50 16.69
N GLY A 221 -14.81 12.55 15.73
CA GLY A 221 -16.07 13.27 15.85
C GLY A 221 -17.09 12.57 16.77
N GLU A 222 -18.16 13.26 17.09
CA GLU A 222 -19.29 12.68 17.85
C GLU A 222 -19.92 11.50 17.08
N GLY A 223 -20.23 10.43 17.79
CA GLY A 223 -20.83 9.21 17.20
C GLY A 223 -19.88 8.35 16.37
N MET A 224 -18.62 8.75 16.19
CA MET A 224 -17.61 7.93 15.51
C MET A 224 -17.06 6.81 16.43
N PRO A 225 -16.64 5.67 15.86
CA PRO A 225 -16.07 4.55 16.61
C PRO A 225 -14.78 4.94 17.35
N GLY A 226 -14.54 4.33 18.50
CA GLY A 226 -13.32 4.54 19.29
C GLY A 226 -12.21 3.53 19.05
N ASP A 227 -12.54 2.44 18.35
CA ASP A 227 -11.67 1.31 18.06
C ASP A 227 -12.24 0.51 16.87
N ILE A 228 -11.42 -0.35 16.25
CA ILE A 228 -11.80 -1.08 15.04
C ILE A 228 -12.98 -2.03 15.30
N TYR A 229 -13.08 -2.63 16.49
CA TYR A 229 -14.18 -3.54 16.82
C TYR A 229 -15.52 -2.81 17.00
N SER A 230 -15.50 -1.59 17.52
CA SER A 230 -16.69 -0.72 17.57
C SER A 230 -17.12 -0.28 16.17
N PHE A 231 -16.19 0.04 15.28
CA PHE A 231 -16.46 0.36 13.87
C PHE A 231 -17.24 -0.76 13.16
N LEU A 232 -16.83 -2.01 13.36
CA LEU A 232 -17.51 -3.19 12.78
C LEU A 232 -18.94 -3.40 13.30
N ARG A 233 -19.28 -2.86 14.47
CA ARG A 233 -20.60 -3.03 15.10
C ARG A 233 -21.57 -1.89 14.84
N GLN A 234 -21.10 -0.77 14.28
CA GLN A 234 -21.93 0.40 13.99
C GLN A 234 -22.61 0.36 12.60
N VAL A 235 -22.31 -0.66 11.80
CA VAL A 235 -22.91 -0.84 10.47
C VAL A 235 -24.24 -1.59 10.53
N GLN A 236 -25.09 -1.37 9.51
CA GLN A 236 -26.39 -2.00 9.37
C GLN A 236 -26.48 -2.82 8.09
N GLN A 237 -27.41 -3.78 8.05
CA GLN A 237 -27.70 -4.55 6.84
C GLN A 237 -28.29 -3.63 5.77
N ALA A 238 -27.63 -3.54 4.61
CA ALA A 238 -28.20 -2.84 3.47
C ALA A 238 -29.29 -3.70 2.81
N PRO A 239 -30.33 -3.07 2.23
CA PRO A 239 -31.30 -3.79 1.41
C PRO A 239 -30.63 -4.56 0.27
N ASN A 240 -30.99 -5.83 0.10
CA ASN A 240 -30.46 -6.70 -0.95
C ASN A 240 -31.60 -7.46 -1.66
N PRO A 241 -32.28 -6.84 -2.64
CA PRO A 241 -33.46 -7.43 -3.28
C PRO A 241 -33.13 -8.58 -4.25
N VAL A 242 -31.85 -8.78 -4.62
CA VAL A 242 -31.43 -9.72 -5.68
C VAL A 242 -30.82 -11.02 -5.10
N GLY A 243 -30.84 -11.19 -3.78
CA GLY A 243 -30.33 -12.39 -3.08
C GLY A 243 -28.81 -12.45 -2.96
N GLN A 244 -28.06 -12.20 -4.04
CA GLN A 244 -26.61 -12.05 -4.00
C GLN A 244 -26.23 -10.59 -3.72
N ALA A 245 -25.38 -10.36 -2.71
CA ALA A 245 -24.94 -9.01 -2.38
C ALA A 245 -24.02 -8.45 -3.49
N PRO A 246 -24.22 -7.19 -3.92
CA PRO A 246 -23.37 -6.57 -4.93
C PRO A 246 -21.95 -6.36 -4.38
N PHE A 247 -20.98 -6.20 -5.29
CA PHE A 247 -19.64 -5.76 -4.93
C PHE A 247 -19.69 -4.36 -4.29
N PHE A 248 -19.16 -4.24 -3.08
CA PHE A 248 -18.99 -2.96 -2.39
C PHE A 248 -17.63 -2.92 -1.70
N TYR A 249 -16.73 -2.11 -2.25
CA TYR A 249 -15.39 -1.93 -1.71
C TYR A 249 -15.41 -1.09 -0.43
N GLN A 250 -15.08 -1.70 0.71
CA GLN A 250 -15.09 -1.05 2.02
C GLN A 250 -14.07 -1.67 2.98
N ASN A 251 -13.82 -1.02 4.12
CA ASN A 251 -12.74 -1.43 5.02
C ASN A 251 -13.15 -2.45 6.08
N GLY A 252 -14.43 -2.51 6.47
CA GLY A 252 -14.94 -3.43 7.49
C GLY A 252 -14.74 -4.92 7.18
N SER A 253 -14.92 -5.39 5.94
CA SER A 253 -14.70 -6.83 5.64
C SER A 253 -13.28 -7.31 5.95
N PRO A 254 -12.20 -6.64 5.50
CA PRO A 254 -10.84 -7.04 5.87
C PRO A 254 -10.56 -6.92 7.37
N GLU A 255 -11.12 -5.95 8.09
CA GLU A 255 -10.95 -5.84 9.54
C GLU A 255 -11.70 -6.97 10.29
N ALA A 256 -12.92 -7.31 9.87
CA ALA A 256 -13.70 -8.42 10.43
C ALA A 256 -13.01 -9.76 10.16
N LEU A 257 -12.46 -9.94 8.95
CA LEU A 257 -11.69 -11.12 8.61
C LEU A 257 -10.43 -11.20 9.47
N ALA A 258 -9.67 -10.13 9.62
CA ALA A 258 -8.48 -10.09 10.48
C ALA A 258 -8.81 -10.45 11.93
N TRP A 259 -9.97 -10.05 12.46
CA TRP A 259 -10.44 -10.49 13.77
C TRP A 259 -10.63 -12.02 13.84
N ALA A 260 -11.27 -12.62 12.82
CA ALA A 260 -11.38 -14.08 12.74
C ALA A 260 -10.01 -14.77 12.67
N LEU A 261 -9.07 -14.26 11.87
CA LEU A 261 -7.72 -14.84 11.78
C LEU A 261 -7.00 -14.82 13.14
N ARG A 262 -7.13 -13.72 13.89
CA ARG A 262 -6.58 -13.60 15.25
C ARG A 262 -7.24 -14.58 16.23
N ARG A 263 -8.54 -14.80 16.13
CA ARG A 263 -9.27 -15.76 16.99
C ARG A 263 -8.89 -17.20 16.71
N ILE A 264 -8.75 -17.57 15.44
CA ILE A 264 -8.37 -18.92 15.03
C ILE A 264 -6.95 -19.26 15.48
N THR A 265 -6.04 -18.29 15.40
CA THR A 265 -4.60 -18.53 15.60
C THR A 265 -4.09 -18.19 16.99
N GLY A 266 -4.80 -17.33 17.73
CA GLY A 266 -4.32 -16.76 19.00
C GLY A 266 -3.20 -15.72 18.84
N LEU A 267 -2.78 -15.42 17.60
CA LEU A 267 -1.76 -14.43 17.29
C LEU A 267 -2.39 -13.07 16.98
N ASN A 268 -1.64 -12.00 17.17
CA ASN A 268 -2.03 -10.71 16.61
C ASN A 268 -1.78 -10.67 15.09
N TRP A 269 -2.37 -9.69 14.39
CA TRP A 269 -2.30 -9.67 12.92
C TRP A 269 -0.89 -9.39 12.41
N ALA A 270 -0.12 -8.52 13.07
CA ALA A 270 1.27 -8.26 12.67
C ALA A 270 2.15 -9.52 12.78
N GLN A 271 1.98 -10.31 13.84
CA GLN A 271 2.66 -11.60 14.02
C GLN A 271 2.28 -12.61 12.93
N LEU A 272 1.00 -12.65 12.53
CA LEU A 272 0.57 -13.50 11.42
C LEU A 272 1.25 -13.10 10.12
N VAL A 273 1.28 -11.80 9.82
CA VAL A 273 1.95 -11.29 8.62
C VAL A 273 3.44 -11.57 8.67
N GLU A 274 4.11 -11.33 9.79
CA GLU A 274 5.53 -11.63 9.98
C GLU A 274 5.83 -13.11 9.73
N GLN A 275 5.19 -14.00 10.47
CA GLN A 275 5.50 -15.43 10.47
C GLN A 275 5.15 -16.11 9.14
N ARG A 276 4.04 -15.71 8.50
CA ARG A 276 3.51 -16.43 7.35
C ARG A 276 3.88 -15.80 6.01
N LEU A 277 4.27 -14.53 5.99
CA LEU A 277 4.48 -13.79 4.76
C LEU A 277 5.76 -12.93 4.75
N TRP A 278 5.88 -11.94 5.65
CA TRP A 278 6.93 -10.92 5.59
C TRP A 278 8.34 -11.51 5.72
N SER A 279 8.50 -12.48 6.64
CA SER A 279 9.75 -13.21 6.86
C SER A 279 10.21 -14.07 5.68
N ARG A 280 9.40 -14.21 4.61
CA ARG A 280 9.76 -14.94 3.39
C ARG A 280 10.54 -14.11 2.38
N PHE A 281 10.50 -12.77 2.48
CA PHE A 281 11.04 -11.93 1.42
C PHE A 281 11.67 -10.62 1.87
N ALA A 282 11.21 -10.02 2.97
CA ALA A 282 11.51 -8.62 3.24
C ALA A 282 12.95 -8.39 3.70
N GLU A 283 13.57 -7.32 3.20
CA GLU A 283 14.90 -6.88 3.60
C GLU A 283 14.88 -5.96 4.83
N GLU A 284 13.83 -5.14 4.95
CA GLU A 284 13.60 -4.26 6.08
C GLU A 284 12.34 -4.64 6.85
N ASP A 285 12.33 -4.26 8.13
CA ASP A 285 11.12 -4.36 8.94
C ASP A 285 10.04 -3.44 8.36
N ALA A 286 8.80 -3.93 8.37
CA ALA A 286 7.64 -3.09 8.16
C ALA A 286 7.00 -2.71 9.50
N TYR A 287 5.98 -1.88 9.42
CA TYR A 287 5.10 -1.66 10.55
C TYR A 287 3.68 -1.43 10.08
N VAL A 288 2.73 -1.63 11.00
CA VAL A 288 1.31 -1.45 10.76
C VAL A 288 0.70 -0.52 11.80
N GLN A 289 -0.14 0.42 11.38
CA GLN A 289 -0.91 1.27 12.30
C GLN A 289 -1.84 0.44 13.19
N VAL A 290 -1.98 0.86 14.45
CA VAL A 290 -2.88 0.22 15.42
C VAL A 290 -3.85 1.22 16.04
N ASP A 291 -5.04 0.74 16.40
CA ASP A 291 -6.01 1.49 17.18
C ASP A 291 -5.61 1.61 18.68
N PRO A 292 -6.38 2.34 19.51
CA PRO A 292 -6.08 2.47 20.95
C PRO A 292 -6.06 1.15 21.74
N LEU A 293 -6.62 0.06 21.21
CA LEU A 293 -6.57 -1.27 21.81
C LEU A 293 -5.34 -2.07 21.35
N GLY A 294 -4.54 -1.52 20.44
CA GLY A 294 -3.43 -2.22 19.81
C GLY A 294 -3.86 -3.21 18.73
N THR A 295 -5.06 -3.02 18.14
CA THR A 295 -5.54 -3.79 16.99
C THR A 295 -5.01 -3.17 15.70
N GLU A 296 -4.37 -3.98 14.87
CA GLU A 296 -3.81 -3.56 13.59
C GLU A 296 -4.90 -3.21 12.58
N MET A 297 -4.69 -2.12 11.83
CA MET A 297 -5.52 -1.72 10.70
C MET A 297 -5.23 -2.61 9.48
N ALA A 298 -5.80 -3.81 9.47
CA ALA A 298 -5.53 -4.88 8.50
C ALA A 298 -6.02 -4.58 7.08
N SER A 299 -6.76 -3.48 6.90
CA SER A 299 -7.24 -3.01 5.61
C SER A 299 -6.40 -1.90 4.99
N GLY A 300 -5.44 -1.31 5.72
CA GLY A 300 -4.74 -0.13 5.20
C GLY A 300 -3.42 0.26 5.85
N GLY A 301 -3.02 -0.39 6.94
CA GLY A 301 -2.04 0.17 7.86
C GLY A 301 -0.57 -0.14 7.57
N ILE A 302 -0.23 -1.00 6.59
CA ILE A 302 1.18 -1.35 6.36
C ILE A 302 1.95 -0.12 5.87
N SER A 303 3.18 0.03 6.36
CA SER A 303 4.19 0.92 5.82
C SER A 303 5.51 0.17 5.66
N CYS A 304 6.11 0.25 4.47
CA CYS A 304 7.46 -0.25 4.19
C CYS A 304 8.06 0.48 2.99
N ASN A 305 9.30 0.15 2.63
CA ASN A 305 10.00 0.81 1.52
C ASN A 305 9.55 0.30 0.13
N LEU A 306 9.94 1.02 -0.92
CA LEU A 306 9.59 0.71 -2.31
C LEU A 306 10.06 -0.68 -2.76
N ARG A 307 11.29 -1.05 -2.39
CA ARG A 307 11.91 -2.31 -2.81
C ARG A 307 11.28 -3.52 -2.13
N ASP A 308 10.93 -3.45 -0.85
CA ASP A 308 10.20 -4.53 -0.16
C ASP A 308 8.77 -4.68 -0.67
N THR A 309 8.15 -3.58 -1.10
CA THR A 309 6.88 -3.64 -1.84
C THR A 309 7.04 -4.40 -3.16
N ALA A 310 8.13 -4.18 -3.88
CA ALA A 310 8.45 -4.93 -5.09
C ALA A 310 8.81 -6.40 -4.80
N ARG A 311 9.52 -6.70 -3.70
CA ARG A 311 9.79 -8.09 -3.26
C ARG A 311 8.51 -8.85 -2.94
N PHE A 312 7.54 -8.21 -2.27
CA PHE A 312 6.23 -8.81 -2.04
C PHE A 312 5.55 -9.17 -3.36
N ALA A 313 5.52 -8.24 -4.31
CA ALA A 313 4.90 -8.45 -5.61
C ALA A 313 5.62 -9.53 -6.45
N GLU A 314 6.96 -9.53 -6.45
CA GLU A 314 7.77 -10.55 -7.12
C GLU A 314 7.62 -11.93 -6.47
N LEU A 315 7.52 -12.01 -5.15
CA LEU A 315 7.23 -13.28 -4.46
C LEU A 315 5.90 -13.85 -4.95
N VAL A 316 4.83 -13.05 -4.97
CA VAL A 316 3.52 -13.47 -5.48
C VAL A 316 3.61 -13.94 -6.94
N ARG A 317 4.32 -13.20 -7.80
CA ARG A 317 4.53 -13.58 -9.21
C ARG A 317 5.24 -14.93 -9.35
N ARG A 318 6.31 -15.15 -8.56
CA ARG A 318 7.09 -16.39 -8.58
C ARG A 318 6.31 -17.58 -8.08
N GLU A 319 5.44 -17.39 -7.10
CA GLU A 319 4.57 -18.45 -6.58
C GLU A 319 3.55 -18.95 -7.61
N LEU A 320 3.03 -18.07 -8.48
CA LEU A 320 2.14 -18.48 -9.57
C LEU A 320 2.82 -19.41 -10.59
N ALA A 321 4.14 -19.29 -10.75
CA ALA A 321 4.92 -20.18 -11.63
C ALA A 321 5.37 -21.48 -10.94
N ARG A 322 5.15 -21.60 -9.62
CA ARG A 322 5.56 -22.76 -8.82
C ARG A 322 4.36 -23.67 -8.56
N ASP A 323 4.58 -24.99 -8.67
CA ASP A 323 3.62 -26.02 -8.22
C ASP A 323 4.15 -26.65 -6.93
N ALA A 324 3.68 -26.15 -5.78
CA ALA A 324 4.08 -26.63 -4.46
C ALA A 324 2.83 -26.91 -3.60
N LYS A 325 2.13 -28.00 -3.94
CA LYS A 325 0.84 -28.39 -3.32
C LYS A 325 0.87 -28.57 -1.79
N GLY A 326 2.04 -28.75 -1.19
CA GLY A 326 2.20 -28.85 0.27
C GLY A 326 2.49 -27.52 0.98
N ASP A 327 2.71 -26.42 0.24
CA ASP A 327 2.95 -25.10 0.82
C ASP A 327 1.64 -24.30 0.82
N SER A 328 1.13 -23.96 2.00
CA SER A 328 -0.12 -23.21 2.13
C SER A 328 -0.04 -21.84 1.48
N PHE A 329 1.15 -21.22 1.40
CA PHE A 329 1.32 -19.93 0.74
C PHE A 329 1.21 -20.05 -0.79
N ASN A 330 1.79 -21.11 -1.38
CA ASN A 330 1.62 -21.39 -2.81
C ASN A 330 0.15 -21.63 -3.15
N GLN A 331 -0.54 -22.46 -2.36
CA GLN A 331 -1.98 -22.71 -2.50
C GLN A 331 -2.82 -21.42 -2.35
N ALA A 332 -2.46 -20.57 -1.38
CA ALA A 332 -3.10 -19.28 -1.18
C ALA A 332 -3.00 -18.36 -2.40
N VAL A 333 -1.80 -18.28 -3.00
CA VAL A 333 -1.58 -17.52 -4.24
C VAL A 333 -2.46 -18.09 -5.37
N HIS A 334 -2.40 -19.39 -5.65
CA HIS A 334 -3.20 -20.02 -6.71
C HIS A 334 -4.71 -19.88 -6.52
N SER A 335 -5.21 -19.96 -5.28
CA SER A 335 -6.64 -19.79 -4.98
C SER A 335 -7.13 -18.35 -5.10
N THR A 336 -6.25 -17.39 -4.81
CA THR A 336 -6.51 -15.94 -4.89
C THR A 336 -6.68 -15.48 -6.33
N PHE A 337 -5.93 -16.08 -7.25
CA PHE A 337 -5.95 -15.72 -8.68
C PHE A 337 -6.76 -16.69 -9.55
N GLN A 338 -7.68 -17.45 -8.95
CA GLN A 338 -8.76 -18.09 -9.71
C GLN A 338 -9.67 -17.03 -10.34
N PRO A 339 -10.24 -17.25 -11.54
CA PRO A 339 -11.06 -16.26 -12.22
C PRO A 339 -12.20 -15.72 -11.36
N ALA A 340 -12.31 -14.39 -11.28
CA ALA A 340 -13.40 -13.69 -10.62
C ALA A 340 -14.43 -13.20 -11.64
N ASP A 341 -15.72 -13.21 -11.28
CA ASP A 341 -16.80 -12.77 -12.17
C ASP A 341 -16.78 -11.25 -12.40
N PRO A 342 -16.50 -10.78 -13.64
CA PRO A 342 -16.49 -9.36 -13.97
C PRO A 342 -17.87 -8.71 -13.87
N ALA A 343 -18.95 -9.49 -14.06
CA ALA A 343 -20.32 -8.97 -14.04
C ALA A 343 -20.72 -8.56 -12.62
N VAL A 344 -20.27 -9.28 -11.59
CA VAL A 344 -20.49 -8.91 -10.18
C VAL A 344 -19.73 -7.64 -9.83
N PHE A 345 -18.47 -7.52 -10.27
CA PHE A 345 -17.65 -6.33 -10.02
C PHE A 345 -18.22 -5.09 -10.73
N ALA A 346 -18.68 -5.23 -11.97
CA ALA A 346 -19.23 -4.13 -12.77
C ALA A 346 -20.49 -3.50 -12.15
N GLN A 347 -21.22 -4.22 -11.29
CA GLN A 347 -22.39 -3.71 -10.59
C GLN A 347 -22.04 -2.76 -9.42
N GLY A 348 -20.80 -2.79 -8.93
CA GLY A 348 -20.36 -1.92 -7.84
C GLY A 348 -19.82 -0.58 -8.33
N GLY A 349 -19.75 0.41 -7.43
CA GLY A 349 -19.36 1.79 -7.77
C GLY A 349 -17.95 1.97 -8.35
N LEU A 350 -17.08 0.95 -8.29
CA LEU A 350 -15.75 0.98 -8.94
C LEU A 350 -15.74 0.38 -10.35
N GLY A 351 -16.82 -0.27 -10.78
CA GLY A 351 -16.97 -0.90 -12.09
C GLY A 351 -16.71 0.05 -13.27
N PRO A 352 -17.34 1.24 -13.31
CA PRO A 352 -17.21 2.17 -14.45
C PRO A 352 -15.76 2.58 -14.79
N GLY A 353 -14.88 2.66 -13.78
CA GLY A 353 -13.46 3.01 -13.99
C GLY A 353 -12.55 1.83 -14.32
N ARG A 354 -13.08 0.60 -14.33
CA ARG A 354 -12.33 -0.65 -14.45
C ARG A 354 -13.12 -1.67 -15.30
N PRO A 355 -13.37 -1.37 -16.58
CA PRO A 355 -14.14 -2.25 -17.45
C PRO A 355 -13.48 -3.63 -17.57
N GLY A 356 -14.28 -4.68 -17.44
CA GLY A 356 -13.82 -6.08 -17.55
C GLY A 356 -13.12 -6.64 -16.31
N TYR A 357 -12.87 -5.83 -15.28
CA TYR A 357 -12.19 -6.31 -14.08
C TYR A 357 -13.08 -7.24 -13.25
N GLY A 358 -12.46 -8.22 -12.59
CA GLY A 358 -13.03 -8.96 -11.47
C GLY A 358 -12.36 -8.58 -10.15
N TYR A 359 -12.92 -9.06 -9.04
CA TYR A 359 -12.32 -8.89 -7.71
C TYR A 359 -12.46 -10.16 -6.89
N ARG A 360 -11.35 -10.63 -6.31
CA ARG A 360 -11.33 -11.84 -5.49
C ARG A 360 -10.25 -11.75 -4.42
N ASN A 361 -10.56 -12.19 -3.20
CA ASN A 361 -9.59 -12.29 -2.09
C ASN A 361 -8.74 -11.02 -1.90
N TYR A 362 -9.36 -9.86 -2.04
CA TYR A 362 -8.73 -8.54 -1.98
C TYR A 362 -7.74 -8.16 -3.10
N TRP A 363 -7.86 -8.79 -4.27
CA TRP A 363 -7.12 -8.44 -5.48
C TRP A 363 -8.06 -8.08 -6.63
N TYR A 364 -7.69 -7.05 -7.39
CA TYR A 364 -8.33 -6.76 -8.67
C TYR A 364 -7.72 -7.66 -9.74
N GLN A 365 -8.55 -8.31 -10.55
CA GLN A 365 -8.12 -9.09 -11.71
C GLN A 365 -8.50 -8.34 -12.98
N LYS A 366 -7.52 -8.04 -13.85
CA LYS A 366 -7.72 -7.18 -15.03
C LYS A 366 -8.45 -7.89 -16.17
N ASN A 367 -8.39 -9.22 -16.21
CA ASN A 367 -8.97 -10.07 -17.27
C ASN A 367 -8.53 -9.67 -18.69
N ASP A 368 -7.25 -9.34 -18.84
CA ASP A 368 -6.63 -8.93 -20.12
C ASP A 368 -6.09 -10.09 -20.97
N GLY A 369 -6.39 -11.34 -20.60
CA GLY A 369 -5.84 -12.54 -21.24
C GLY A 369 -4.43 -12.91 -20.77
N ASP A 370 -3.78 -12.06 -19.97
CA ASP A 370 -2.43 -12.31 -19.44
C ASP A 370 -2.44 -12.82 -18.00
N GLY A 371 -3.62 -12.84 -17.39
CA GLY A 371 -3.76 -13.10 -15.96
C GLY A 371 -3.19 -11.98 -15.12
N SER A 372 -3.25 -10.71 -15.57
CA SER A 372 -2.76 -9.58 -14.80
C SER A 372 -3.67 -9.24 -13.62
N PHE A 373 -3.06 -8.82 -12.51
CA PHE A 373 -3.78 -8.43 -11.29
C PHE A 373 -3.12 -7.26 -10.58
N GLU A 374 -3.91 -6.59 -9.74
CA GLU A 374 -3.52 -5.37 -9.04
C GLU A 374 -3.93 -5.38 -7.55
N ALA A 375 -3.07 -4.78 -6.73
CA ALA A 375 -3.46 -4.21 -5.45
C ALA A 375 -3.43 -2.68 -5.59
N SER A 376 -4.46 -1.99 -5.09
CA SER A 376 -4.60 -0.54 -5.23
C SER A 376 -4.96 0.10 -3.91
N GLY A 377 -4.24 1.16 -3.55
CA GLY A 377 -4.47 1.97 -2.36
C GLY A 377 -4.96 3.38 -2.69
N ARG A 378 -5.51 4.04 -1.68
CA ARG A 378 -5.78 5.49 -1.70
C ARG A 378 -4.47 6.26 -1.91
N PHE A 379 -4.56 7.49 -2.39
CA PHE A 379 -3.42 8.39 -2.62
C PHE A 379 -2.44 7.94 -3.72
N GLY A 380 -2.85 6.97 -4.56
CA GLY A 380 -2.10 6.56 -5.76
C GLY A 380 -1.21 5.33 -5.58
N GLN A 381 -1.39 4.54 -4.52
CA GLN A 381 -0.59 3.32 -4.33
C GLN A 381 -1.00 2.23 -5.31
N LYS A 382 -0.04 1.59 -5.97
CA LYS A 382 -0.27 0.50 -6.91
C LYS A 382 0.80 -0.59 -6.78
N ILE A 383 0.33 -1.83 -6.77
CA ILE A 383 1.09 -3.01 -7.19
C ILE A 383 0.37 -3.55 -8.42
N TYR A 384 1.10 -3.76 -9.51
CA TYR A 384 0.62 -4.43 -10.71
C TYR A 384 1.56 -5.59 -11.03
N ILE A 385 0.97 -6.75 -11.34
CA ILE A 385 1.71 -7.96 -11.67
C ILE A 385 1.08 -8.55 -12.94
N ASN A 386 1.92 -8.81 -13.94
CA ASN A 386 1.56 -9.61 -15.11
C ASN A 386 2.46 -10.85 -15.11
N PRO A 387 1.94 -12.02 -14.70
CA PRO A 387 2.75 -13.23 -14.59
C PRO A 387 3.22 -13.74 -15.95
N ARG A 388 2.36 -13.67 -16.98
CA ARG A 388 2.65 -14.16 -18.33
C ARG A 388 3.79 -13.40 -19.01
N ARG A 389 3.89 -12.10 -18.73
CA ARG A 389 4.94 -11.20 -19.24
C ARG A 389 6.06 -10.95 -18.22
N GLU A 390 6.03 -11.67 -17.10
CA GLU A 390 7.01 -11.56 -16.02
C GLU A 390 7.28 -10.12 -15.54
N LEU A 391 6.24 -9.30 -15.49
CA LEU A 391 6.31 -7.88 -15.14
C LEU A 391 5.76 -7.64 -13.73
N VAL A 392 6.49 -6.82 -12.97
CA VAL A 392 6.02 -6.21 -11.72
C VAL A 392 6.20 -4.70 -11.81
N ILE A 393 5.18 -3.93 -11.44
CA ILE A 393 5.26 -2.48 -11.30
C ILE A 393 4.73 -2.11 -9.91
N VAL A 394 5.50 -1.32 -9.17
CA VAL A 394 5.08 -0.75 -7.90
C VAL A 394 5.20 0.77 -7.96
N LYS A 395 4.13 1.47 -7.60
CA LYS A 395 4.06 2.94 -7.52
C LYS A 395 3.57 3.34 -6.13
N LEU A 396 4.32 4.22 -5.48
CA LEU A 396 3.99 4.83 -4.18
C LEU A 396 3.81 6.33 -4.38
N SER A 397 2.75 6.92 -3.82
CA SER A 397 2.33 8.29 -4.15
C SER A 397 1.59 8.98 -3.02
N VAL A 398 1.47 10.29 -3.15
CA VAL A 398 0.81 11.17 -2.18
C VAL A 398 -0.27 12.02 -2.85
N THR A 399 -0.98 11.45 -3.83
CA THR A 399 -2.07 12.15 -4.53
C THR A 399 -3.18 12.50 -3.53
N ALA A 400 -3.46 13.79 -3.36
CA ALA A 400 -4.54 14.22 -2.49
C ALA A 400 -5.88 13.62 -2.96
N ASP A 401 -6.62 13.03 -2.03
CA ASP A 401 -7.91 12.41 -2.29
C ASP A 401 -8.90 12.94 -1.27
N GLN A 402 -9.81 13.79 -1.73
CA GLN A 402 -10.89 14.38 -0.93
C GLN A 402 -12.26 13.83 -1.33
N ALA A 403 -12.29 12.80 -2.19
CA ALA A 403 -13.54 12.24 -2.69
C ALA A 403 -14.31 11.54 -1.56
N LEU A 404 -15.57 11.89 -1.38
CA LEU A 404 -16.44 11.20 -0.42
C LEU A 404 -16.68 9.76 -0.89
N ARG A 405 -16.64 8.83 0.05
CA ARG A 405 -16.95 7.42 -0.21
C ARG A 405 -18.43 7.15 0.04
N ALA A 406 -19.04 6.38 -0.86
CA ALA A 406 -20.39 5.90 -0.64
C ALA A 406 -20.46 5.08 0.65
N THR A 407 -21.60 5.17 1.34
CA THR A 407 -21.85 4.44 2.59
C THR A 407 -22.50 3.07 2.37
N ARG A 408 -22.82 2.72 1.11
CA ARG A 408 -23.35 1.42 0.67
C ARG A 408 -23.11 1.21 -0.83
N ALA A 409 -23.32 -0.01 -1.32
CA ALA A 409 -23.04 -0.43 -2.69
C ALA A 409 -23.67 0.44 -3.80
N ASN A 410 -24.95 0.79 -3.65
CA ASN A 410 -25.72 1.59 -4.62
C ASN A 410 -25.85 3.07 -4.20
N GLY A 411 -24.97 3.54 -3.31
CA GLY A 411 -24.91 4.96 -2.97
C GLY A 411 -24.25 5.77 -4.08
N GLU A 412 -24.70 7.01 -4.27
CA GLU A 412 -24.04 7.94 -5.19
C GLU A 412 -22.63 8.27 -4.69
N VAL A 413 -21.67 8.30 -5.62
CA VAL A 413 -20.32 8.81 -5.39
C VAL A 413 -20.19 10.09 -6.20
N ASN A 414 -20.25 11.24 -5.52
CA ASN A 414 -20.04 12.54 -6.15
C ASN A 414 -18.60 12.98 -5.93
N ALA A 415 -17.70 12.57 -6.83
CA ALA A 415 -16.41 13.22 -6.95
C ALA A 415 -15.83 13.09 -8.37
N PRO A 416 -15.53 14.20 -9.05
CA PRO A 416 -14.75 14.14 -10.27
C PRO A 416 -13.32 13.67 -9.93
N ALA A 417 -12.95 12.49 -10.40
CA ALA A 417 -11.55 12.05 -10.38
C ALA A 417 -10.81 12.69 -11.56
N ARG A 418 -9.57 13.15 -11.34
CA ARG A 418 -8.73 13.61 -12.45
C ARG A 418 -8.47 12.43 -13.38
N VAL A 419 -8.58 12.64 -14.69
CA VAL A 419 -8.30 11.61 -15.70
C VAL A 419 -6.90 10.99 -15.48
N VAL A 420 -5.91 11.81 -15.12
CA VAL A 420 -4.54 11.34 -14.86
C VAL A 420 -4.44 10.37 -13.67
N ASP A 421 -5.37 10.41 -12.70
CA ASP A 421 -5.38 9.50 -11.55
C ASP A 421 -6.22 8.23 -11.80
N SER A 422 -6.84 8.10 -12.97
CA SER A 422 -7.77 7.01 -13.24
C SER A 422 -7.06 5.65 -13.37
N PRO A 423 -7.76 4.54 -13.08
CA PRO A 423 -7.25 3.21 -13.40
C PRO A 423 -6.95 3.02 -14.88
N SER A 424 -7.74 3.64 -15.78
CA SER A 424 -7.50 3.58 -17.23
C SER A 424 -6.18 4.23 -17.65
N THR A 425 -5.82 5.38 -17.06
CA THR A 425 -4.52 6.03 -17.32
C THR A 425 -3.37 5.18 -16.80
N PHE A 426 -3.51 4.57 -15.61
CA PHE A 426 -2.51 3.65 -15.10
C PHE A 426 -2.33 2.43 -16.04
N SER A 427 -3.42 1.84 -16.53
CA SER A 427 -3.36 0.74 -17.50
C SER A 427 -2.69 1.16 -18.81
N SER A 428 -2.98 2.37 -19.34
CA SER A 428 -2.29 2.88 -20.53
C SER A 428 -0.79 3.03 -20.32
N MET A 429 -0.36 3.50 -19.15
CA MET A 429 1.06 3.55 -18.78
C MET A 429 1.68 2.14 -18.74
N VAL A 430 1.00 1.17 -18.13
CA VAL A 430 1.46 -0.22 -18.09
C VAL A 430 1.62 -0.82 -19.49
N ASP A 431 0.65 -0.61 -20.38
CA ASP A 431 0.69 -1.12 -21.75
C ASP A 431 1.87 -0.52 -22.53
N ALA A 432 2.14 0.78 -22.34
CA ALA A 432 3.30 1.44 -22.93
C ALA A 432 4.62 0.89 -22.38
N VAL A 433 4.71 0.62 -21.07
CA VAL A 433 5.90 0.00 -20.45
C VAL A 433 6.11 -1.39 -21.02
N LEU A 434 5.07 -2.22 -21.12
CA LEU A 434 5.14 -3.56 -21.71
C LEU A 434 5.63 -3.55 -23.15
N ALA A 435 5.25 -2.53 -23.94
CA ALA A 435 5.71 -2.37 -25.32
C ALA A 435 7.18 -1.93 -25.42
N ALA A 436 7.68 -1.21 -24.41
CA ALA A 436 9.07 -0.71 -24.36
C ALA A 436 10.07 -1.73 -23.78
N LEU A 437 9.60 -2.74 -23.06
CA LEU A 437 10.45 -3.79 -22.49
C LEU A 437 10.95 -4.75 -23.58
N PRO A 438 12.19 -5.25 -23.47
CA PRO A 438 12.72 -6.23 -24.40
C PRO A 438 11.89 -7.52 -24.37
N GLY A 439 11.70 -8.13 -25.54
CA GLY A 439 10.92 -9.35 -25.74
C GLY A 439 11.42 -10.59 -25.03
#